data_AF-A0A6P0SZB5-F1
#
_entry.id   AF-A0A6P0SZB5-F1
#
_cell.length_a   1.000
_cell.length_b   1.000
_cell.length_c   1.000
_cell.angle_alpha   90.00
_cell.angle_beta   90.00
_cell.angle_gamma   90.00
#
_symmetry.space_group_name_H-M   'P 1'
#
loop_
_entity.id
_entity.type
_entity.pdbx_description
1 polymer ?
#
loop_
_entity_poly.entity_id
_entity_poly.type
_entity_poly.pdbx_seq_one_letter_code
_entity_poly.pdbx_strand_id
1 'polypeptide(L)'
;MPFATLAFSESPKRLLEQVAAAVDRIEEPLAFSNISACTQLLAGLRFDQRLIGELFPEEVMQESVIYQKIIQKGHKLGLLEGKREGLLEGKQEGLLEGKREGLLEGKREGRQEEGSSIIIRQLTRRFGSVDDQLQQGIQKLSVAQLEELSEALLDFETITDVAVWLASHQQ
;
A
#
# COMPACT_ATOMS: atom_id res chain seq x y z
N MET A 1 27.93 31.67 -25.91
CA MET A 1 28.49 31.35 -24.58
C MET A 1 28.11 29.96 -24.08
N PRO A 2 26.86 29.46 -24.16
CA PRO A 2 26.50 28.16 -23.56
C PRO A 2 27.34 26.97 -24.02
N PHE A 3 27.67 26.87 -25.32
CA PHE A 3 28.52 25.80 -25.86
C PHE A 3 29.99 25.85 -25.43
N ALA A 4 30.48 26.98 -24.91
CA ALA A 4 31.87 27.11 -24.47
C ALA A 4 32.18 26.18 -23.28
N THR A 5 31.18 25.84 -22.46
CA THR A 5 31.34 24.91 -21.33
C THR A 5 31.62 23.46 -21.77
N LEU A 6 31.29 23.12 -23.02
CA LEU A 6 31.57 21.83 -23.65
C LEU A 6 32.84 21.81 -24.50
N ALA A 7 33.47 22.96 -24.74
CA ALA A 7 34.60 23.07 -25.65
C ALA A 7 35.88 22.39 -25.11
N PHE A 8 36.75 21.94 -26.03
CA PHE A 8 38.07 21.41 -25.67
C PHE A 8 38.97 22.58 -25.25
N SER A 9 39.19 22.71 -23.94
CA SER A 9 40.00 23.75 -23.30
C SER A 9 41.02 23.08 -22.38
N GLU A 10 42.22 23.64 -22.29
CA GLU A 10 43.24 23.20 -21.34
C GLU A 10 42.86 23.51 -19.88
N SER A 11 41.92 24.44 -19.65
CA SER A 11 41.39 24.78 -18.32
C SER A 11 39.84 24.89 -18.31
N PRO A 12 39.11 23.77 -18.42
CA PRO A 12 37.64 23.77 -18.59
C PRO A 12 36.88 24.41 -17.43
N LYS A 13 37.33 24.21 -16.19
CA LYS A 13 36.72 24.80 -14.99
C LYS A 13 36.81 26.33 -15.01
N ARG A 14 37.98 26.87 -15.33
CA ARG A 14 38.20 28.32 -15.43
C ARG A 14 37.38 28.94 -16.55
N LEU A 15 37.22 28.22 -17.67
CA LEU A 15 36.33 28.64 -18.75
C LEU A 15 34.86 28.65 -18.30
N LEU A 16 34.42 27.65 -17.53
CA LEU A 16 33.07 27.62 -16.95
C LEU A 16 32.83 28.79 -15.98
N GLU A 17 33.79 29.09 -15.11
CA GLU A 17 33.73 30.25 -14.20
C GLU A 17 33.63 31.59 -14.97
N GLN A 18 34.37 31.72 -16.07
CA GLN A 18 34.28 32.89 -16.95
C GLN A 18 32.93 32.99 -17.66
N VAL A 19 32.38 31.86 -18.09
CA VAL A 19 31.05 31.80 -18.69
C VAL A 19 29.98 32.16 -17.66
N ALA A 20 30.06 31.67 -16.42
CA ALA A 20 29.17 32.04 -15.32
C ALA A 20 29.20 33.55 -15.06
N ALA A 21 30.41 34.12 -14.89
CA ALA A 21 30.57 35.56 -14.69
C ALA A 21 30.10 36.42 -15.88
N ALA A 22 30.02 35.87 -17.09
CA ALA A 22 29.43 36.53 -18.25
C ALA A 22 27.90 36.42 -18.29
N VAL A 23 27.35 35.28 -17.84
CA VAL A 23 25.90 35.07 -17.70
C VAL A 23 25.33 36.01 -16.64
N ASP A 24 26.00 36.21 -15.51
CA ASP A 24 25.59 37.09 -14.42
C ASP A 24 25.47 38.58 -14.80
N ARG A 25 26.00 38.97 -15.96
CA ARG A 25 25.94 40.36 -16.46
C ARG A 25 24.73 40.61 -17.36
N ILE A 26 23.90 39.61 -17.62
CA ILE A 26 22.72 39.75 -18.48
C ILE A 26 21.61 40.45 -17.68
N GLU A 27 21.21 41.65 -18.13
CA GLU A 27 20.18 42.46 -17.44
C GLU A 27 18.74 42.00 -17.76
N GLU A 28 18.49 41.44 -18.94
CA GLU A 28 17.17 40.95 -19.32
C GLU A 28 16.84 39.64 -18.58
N PRO A 29 15.82 39.61 -17.69
CA PRO A 29 15.59 38.47 -16.80
C PRO A 29 15.31 37.14 -17.53
N LEU A 30 14.49 37.19 -18.59
CA LEU A 30 14.15 36.01 -19.37
C LEU A 30 15.37 35.45 -20.13
N ALA A 31 16.21 36.34 -20.68
CA ALA A 31 17.44 35.94 -21.37
C ALA A 31 18.47 35.37 -20.38
N PHE A 32 18.61 36.00 -19.21
CA PHE A 32 19.44 35.52 -18.12
C PHE A 32 19.03 34.10 -17.70
N SER A 33 17.75 33.88 -17.38
CA SER A 33 17.25 32.56 -16.95
C SER A 33 17.43 31.49 -18.03
N ASN A 34 17.13 31.79 -19.29
CA ASN A 34 17.27 30.82 -20.39
C ASN A 34 18.73 30.49 -20.74
N ILE A 35 19.62 31.48 -20.72
CA ILE A 35 21.05 31.28 -21.02
C ILE A 35 21.75 30.58 -19.85
N SER A 36 21.41 30.93 -18.61
CA SER A 36 21.84 30.20 -17.41
C SER A 36 21.41 28.72 -17.49
N ALA A 37 20.13 28.47 -17.78
CA ALA A 37 19.60 27.12 -17.91
C ALA A 37 20.30 26.29 -18.99
N CYS A 38 20.51 26.86 -20.19
CA CYS A 38 21.26 26.20 -21.25
C CYS A 38 22.71 25.92 -20.84
N THR A 39 23.36 26.87 -20.17
CA THR A 39 24.76 26.75 -19.73
C THR A 39 24.91 25.63 -18.70
N GLN A 40 24.00 25.57 -17.72
CA GLN A 40 23.94 24.53 -16.70
C GLN A 40 23.67 23.14 -17.29
N LEU A 41 22.71 23.01 -18.21
CA LEU A 41 22.42 21.74 -18.90
C LEU A 41 23.65 21.21 -19.65
N LEU A 42 24.36 22.08 -20.37
CA LEU A 42 25.55 21.69 -21.13
C LEU A 42 26.74 21.41 -20.20
N ALA A 43 26.96 22.26 -19.19
CA ALA A 43 28.03 22.05 -18.23
C ALA A 43 27.82 20.78 -17.39
N GLY A 44 26.58 20.43 -17.05
CA GLY A 44 26.23 19.19 -16.35
C GLY A 44 26.53 17.90 -17.15
N LEU A 45 26.77 17.98 -18.46
CA LEU A 45 27.26 16.83 -19.24
C LEU A 45 28.74 16.52 -18.99
N ARG A 46 29.50 17.46 -18.41
CA ARG A 46 30.95 17.35 -18.24
C ARG A 46 31.40 17.49 -16.78
N PHE A 47 30.71 18.31 -16.00
CA PHE A 47 31.06 18.65 -14.63
C PHE A 47 30.08 18.05 -13.64
N ASP A 48 30.52 17.85 -12.39
CA ASP A 48 29.67 17.31 -11.33
C ASP A 48 28.65 18.33 -10.80
N GLN A 49 27.61 17.81 -10.16
CA GLN A 49 26.49 18.62 -9.67
C GLN A 49 26.90 19.67 -8.63
N ARG A 50 27.95 19.43 -7.83
CA ARG A 50 28.39 20.38 -6.79
C ARG A 50 28.97 21.63 -7.43
N LEU A 51 29.90 21.47 -8.37
CA LEU A 51 30.50 22.59 -9.10
C LEU A 51 29.43 23.37 -9.88
N ILE A 52 28.47 22.67 -10.48
CA ILE A 52 27.39 23.30 -11.21
C ILE A 52 26.50 24.13 -10.29
N GLY A 53 26.10 23.59 -9.13
CA GLY A 53 25.26 24.31 -8.17
C GLY A 53 25.94 25.51 -7.51
N GLU A 54 27.28 25.46 -7.36
CA GLU A 54 28.06 26.61 -6.88
C GLU A 54 28.06 27.79 -7.86
N LEU A 55 28.07 27.51 -9.17
CA LEU A 55 28.17 28.54 -10.22
C LEU A 55 26.81 28.99 -10.76
N PHE A 56 25.81 28.11 -10.73
CA PHE A 56 24.47 28.35 -11.27
C PHE A 56 23.41 27.80 -10.29
N PRO A 57 22.93 28.65 -9.36
CA PRO A 57 21.88 28.27 -8.41
C PRO A 57 20.55 27.93 -9.11
N GLU A 58 19.85 26.94 -8.58
CA GLU A 58 18.62 26.40 -9.19
C GLU A 58 17.48 27.43 -9.21
N GLU A 59 17.45 28.34 -8.24
CA GLU A 59 16.46 29.43 -8.13
C GLU A 59 16.45 30.33 -9.36
N VAL A 60 17.61 30.54 -9.99
CA VAL A 60 17.77 31.37 -11.19
C VAL A 60 17.08 30.76 -12.41
N MET A 61 17.01 29.43 -12.47
CA MET A 61 16.45 28.70 -13.60
C MET A 61 14.93 28.52 -13.53
N GLN A 62 14.29 28.86 -12.41
CA GLN A 62 12.87 28.58 -12.20
C GLN A 62 11.98 29.28 -13.23
N GLU A 63 12.41 30.39 -13.81
CA GLU A 63 11.67 31.09 -14.87
C GLU A 63 11.87 30.48 -16.27
N SER A 64 12.84 29.58 -16.44
CA SER A 64 13.13 28.96 -17.73
C SER A 64 12.03 27.99 -18.16
N VAL A 65 11.55 28.16 -19.39
CA VAL A 65 10.54 27.27 -20.00
C VAL A 65 11.07 25.83 -20.13
N ILE A 66 12.37 25.65 -20.34
CA ILE A 66 12.98 24.32 -20.44
C ILE A 66 13.00 23.63 -19.08
N TYR A 67 13.40 24.36 -18.03
CA TYR A 67 13.40 23.85 -16.66
C TYR A 67 11.99 23.42 -16.23
N GLN A 68 11.00 24.29 -16.43
CA GLN A 68 9.60 23.98 -16.13
C GLN A 68 9.10 22.74 -16.87
N LYS A 69 9.47 22.57 -18.14
CA LYS A 69 9.11 21.39 -18.93
C LYS A 69 9.72 20.10 -18.38
N ILE A 70 10.97 20.14 -17.90
CA ILE A 70 11.65 18.98 -17.30
C ILE A 70 10.94 18.59 -16.00
N ILE A 71 10.66 19.55 -15.12
CA ILE A 71 9.95 19.31 -13.85
C ILE A 71 8.54 18.75 -14.12
N GLN A 72 7.78 19.34 -15.04
CA GLN A 72 6.46 18.84 -15.41
C GLN A 72 6.50 17.40 -15.95
N LYS A 73 7.49 17.08 -16.79
CA LYS A 73 7.66 15.72 -17.32
C LYS A 73 8.03 14.74 -16.20
N GLY A 74 8.97 15.11 -15.33
CA GLY A 74 9.38 14.30 -14.17
C GLY A 74 8.21 14.03 -13.23
N HIS A 75 7.45 15.06 -12.86
CA HIS A 75 6.26 14.93 -12.04
C HIS A 75 5.20 14.02 -12.67
N LYS A 76 4.95 14.14 -13.98
CA LYS A 76 4.00 13.27 -14.69
C LYS A 76 4.46 11.81 -14.68
N LEU A 77 5.75 11.55 -14.90
CA LEU A 77 6.31 10.20 -14.87
C LEU A 77 6.23 9.61 -13.46
N GLY A 78 6.68 10.35 -12.44
CA GLY A 78 6.62 9.91 -11.05
C GLY A 78 5.19 9.63 -10.58
N LEU A 79 4.21 10.45 -10.99
CA LEU A 79 2.80 10.21 -10.69
C LEU A 79 2.28 8.93 -11.36
N LEU A 80 2.68 8.65 -12.60
CA LEU A 80 2.27 7.44 -13.31
C LEU A 80 2.91 6.19 -12.69
N GLU A 81 4.19 6.24 -12.38
CA GLU A 81 4.94 5.15 -11.74
C GLU A 81 4.37 4.87 -10.34
N GLY A 82 4.26 5.90 -9.50
CA GLY A 82 3.71 5.76 -8.14
C GLY A 82 2.26 5.28 -8.12
N LYS A 83 1.41 5.73 -9.06
CA LYS A 83 0.04 5.18 -9.20
C LYS A 83 0.04 3.72 -9.60
N ARG A 84 0.92 3.32 -10.52
CA ARG A 84 1.01 1.93 -10.98
C ARG A 84 1.50 1.01 -9.87
N GLU A 85 2.57 1.41 -9.18
CA GLU A 85 3.15 0.66 -8.06
C GLU A 85 2.15 0.55 -6.91
N GLY A 86 1.58 1.66 -6.45
CA GLY A 86 0.58 1.65 -5.38
C GLY A 86 -0.66 0.83 -5.71
N LEU A 87 -1.10 0.82 -6.99
CA LEU A 87 -2.22 -0.04 -7.40
C LEU A 87 -1.85 -1.53 -7.39
N LEU A 88 -0.65 -1.88 -7.83
CA LEU A 88 -0.20 -3.28 -7.87
C LEU A 88 -0.02 -3.81 -6.45
N GLU A 89 0.65 -3.06 -5.59
CA GLU A 89 0.88 -3.41 -4.19
C GLU A 89 -0.46 -3.53 -3.44
N GLY A 90 -1.30 -2.49 -3.50
CA GLY A 90 -2.59 -2.51 -2.81
C GLY A 90 -3.52 -3.63 -3.30
N LYS A 91 -3.50 -3.96 -4.61
CA LYS A 91 -4.26 -5.09 -5.13
C LYS A 91 -3.73 -6.43 -4.64
N GLN A 92 -2.42 -6.60 -4.57
CA GLN A 92 -1.79 -7.84 -4.12
C GLN A 92 -2.04 -8.07 -2.62
N GLU A 93 -1.84 -7.03 -1.81
CA GLU A 93 -2.11 -7.08 -0.37
C GLU A 93 -3.57 -7.36 -0.08
N GLY A 94 -4.49 -6.60 -0.69
CA GLY A 94 -5.93 -6.79 -0.49
C GLY A 94 -6.43 -8.17 -0.93
N LEU A 95 -5.86 -8.74 -1.99
CA LEU A 95 -6.20 -10.11 -2.42
C LEU A 95 -5.71 -11.16 -1.41
N LEU A 96 -4.49 -11.00 -0.89
CA LEU A 96 -3.91 -11.93 0.07
C LEU A 96 -4.65 -11.89 1.41
N GLU A 97 -4.95 -10.69 1.90
CA GLU A 97 -5.71 -10.47 3.12
C GLU A 97 -7.12 -11.02 3.00
N GLY A 98 -7.88 -10.60 1.96
CA GLY A 98 -9.24 -11.08 1.75
C GLY A 98 -9.32 -12.60 1.55
N LYS A 99 -8.35 -13.21 0.87
CA LYS A 99 -8.29 -14.68 0.73
C LYS A 99 -8.02 -15.36 2.07
N ARG A 100 -7.14 -14.80 2.90
CA ARG A 100 -6.79 -15.36 4.21
C ARG A 100 -7.98 -15.26 5.17
N GLU A 101 -8.60 -14.10 5.25
CA GLU A 101 -9.78 -13.86 6.09
C GLU A 101 -10.93 -14.77 5.67
N GLY A 102 -11.29 -14.77 4.37
CA GLY A 102 -12.37 -15.62 3.87
C GLY A 102 -12.12 -17.12 4.07
N LEU A 103 -10.86 -17.58 3.98
CA LEU A 103 -10.53 -18.98 4.28
C LEU A 103 -10.67 -19.30 5.78
N LEU A 104 -10.26 -18.39 6.66
CA LEU A 104 -10.36 -18.58 8.11
C LEU A 104 -11.82 -18.55 8.57
N GLU A 105 -12.60 -17.60 8.08
CA GLU A 105 -14.02 -17.47 8.35
C GLU A 105 -14.79 -18.68 7.83
N GLY A 106 -14.63 -19.04 6.55
CA GLY A 106 -15.30 -20.21 5.99
C GLY A 106 -14.92 -21.52 6.68
N LYS A 107 -13.67 -21.69 7.14
CA LYS A 107 -13.27 -22.85 7.95
C LYS A 107 -13.91 -22.85 9.34
N ARG A 108 -14.13 -21.67 9.93
CA ARG A 108 -14.78 -21.55 11.24
C ARG A 108 -16.28 -21.83 11.13
N GLU A 109 -16.96 -21.21 10.16
CA GLU A 109 -18.38 -21.44 9.87
C GLU A 109 -18.63 -22.91 9.54
N GLY A 110 -17.85 -23.50 8.62
CA GLY A 110 -18.01 -24.90 8.27
C GLY A 110 -17.84 -25.85 9.46
N ARG A 111 -16.91 -25.57 10.38
CA ARG A 111 -16.77 -26.35 11.63
C ARG A 111 -17.95 -26.15 12.58
N GLN A 112 -18.50 -24.94 12.68
CA GLN A 112 -19.66 -24.66 13.52
C GLN A 112 -20.93 -25.34 12.99
N GLU A 113 -21.16 -25.27 11.67
CA GLU A 113 -22.27 -25.94 11.01
C GLU A 113 -22.19 -27.45 11.15
N GLU A 114 -21.01 -28.03 10.89
CA GLU A 114 -20.77 -29.47 11.04
C GLU A 114 -20.94 -29.91 12.50
N GLY A 115 -20.33 -29.20 13.45
CA GLY A 115 -20.48 -29.49 14.89
C GLY A 115 -21.94 -29.44 15.35
N SER A 116 -22.68 -28.41 14.92
CA SER A 116 -24.11 -28.28 15.22
C SER A 116 -24.91 -29.43 14.62
N SER A 117 -24.66 -29.78 13.36
CA SER A 117 -25.33 -30.89 12.67
C SER A 117 -25.08 -32.23 13.37
N ILE A 118 -23.84 -32.48 13.79
CA ILE A 118 -23.47 -33.70 14.52
C ILE A 118 -24.21 -33.76 15.85
N ILE A 119 -24.21 -32.68 16.63
CA ILE A 119 -24.89 -32.63 17.93
C ILE A 119 -26.40 -32.86 17.76
N ILE A 120 -27.04 -32.17 16.82
CA ILE A 120 -28.48 -32.34 16.56
C ILE A 120 -28.80 -33.79 16.16
N ARG A 121 -27.97 -34.44 15.33
CA ARG A 121 -28.12 -35.86 14.98
C ARG A 121 -27.95 -36.79 16.19
N GLN A 122 -27.00 -36.51 17.08
CA GLN A 122 -26.80 -37.29 18.30
C GLN A 122 -28.00 -37.17 19.24
N LEU A 123 -28.47 -35.94 19.47
CA LEU A 123 -29.67 -35.66 20.25
C LEU A 123 -30.90 -36.36 19.68
N THR A 124 -31.07 -36.27 18.35
CA THR A 124 -32.20 -36.89 17.66
C THR A 124 -32.21 -38.41 17.85
N ARG A 125 -31.02 -39.02 17.84
CA ARG A 125 -30.87 -40.47 18.05
C ARG A 125 -31.09 -40.90 19.49
N ARG A 126 -30.69 -40.09 20.48
CA ARG A 126 -30.79 -40.43 21.91
C ARG A 126 -32.16 -40.12 22.51
N PHE A 127 -32.74 -38.97 22.18
CA PHE A 127 -33.92 -38.41 22.83
C PHE A 127 -35.15 -38.30 21.91
N GLY A 128 -35.02 -38.68 20.63
CA GLY A 128 -36.09 -38.52 19.65
C GLY A 128 -36.10 -37.12 19.04
N SER A 129 -37.22 -36.66 18.52
CA SER A 129 -37.30 -35.36 17.81
C SER A 129 -36.82 -34.19 18.69
N VAL A 130 -35.86 -33.42 18.19
CA VAL A 130 -35.40 -32.17 18.81
C VAL A 130 -36.20 -31.01 18.22
N ASP A 131 -36.82 -30.21 19.07
CA ASP A 131 -37.61 -29.05 18.61
C ASP A 131 -36.75 -27.95 17.98
N ASP A 132 -37.41 -27.07 17.21
CA ASP A 132 -36.73 -26.02 16.44
C ASP A 132 -36.05 -24.97 17.34
N GLN A 133 -36.55 -24.73 18.56
CA GLN A 133 -35.92 -23.78 19.48
C GLN A 133 -34.56 -24.28 19.95
N LEU A 134 -34.47 -25.55 20.34
CA LEU A 134 -33.21 -26.18 20.73
C LEU A 134 -32.23 -26.23 19.56
N GLN A 135 -32.71 -26.57 18.35
CA GLN A 135 -31.86 -26.57 17.15
C GLN A 135 -31.26 -25.18 16.87
N GLN A 136 -32.08 -24.12 16.93
CA GLN A 136 -31.60 -22.75 16.76
C GLN A 136 -30.62 -22.34 17.89
N GLY A 137 -30.86 -22.81 19.11
CA GLY A 137 -29.96 -22.59 20.24
C GLY A 137 -28.58 -23.17 20.00
N ILE A 138 -28.53 -24.41 19.49
CA ILE A 138 -27.28 -25.13 19.18
C ILE A 138 -26.54 -24.48 18.01
N GLN A 139 -27.25 -24.08 16.95
CA GLN A 139 -26.62 -23.46 15.77
C GLN A 139 -25.93 -22.12 16.09
N LYS A 140 -26.36 -21.42 17.15
CA LYS A 140 -25.75 -20.18 17.61
C LYS A 140 -24.50 -20.38 18.46
N LEU A 141 -24.22 -21.59 18.90
CA LEU A 141 -23.04 -21.89 19.72
C LEU A 141 -21.76 -21.74 18.91
N SER A 142 -20.72 -21.21 19.56
CA SER A 142 -19.37 -21.22 19.00
C SER A 142 -18.83 -22.65 18.90
N VAL A 143 -17.81 -22.86 18.07
CA VAL A 143 -17.12 -24.16 17.94
C VAL A 143 -16.67 -24.71 19.31
N ALA A 144 -16.13 -23.86 20.18
CA ALA A 144 -15.69 -24.29 21.51
C ALA A 144 -16.87 -24.75 22.39
N GLN A 145 -17.99 -24.04 22.35
CA GLN A 145 -19.20 -24.43 23.07
C GLN A 145 -19.82 -25.71 22.51
N LEU A 146 -19.72 -25.94 21.19
CA LEU A 146 -20.16 -27.19 20.57
C LEU A 146 -19.29 -28.37 21.02
N GLU A 147 -17.97 -28.17 21.11
CA GLU A 147 -17.05 -29.18 21.65
C GLU A 147 -17.37 -29.50 23.12
N GLU A 148 -17.58 -28.48 23.95
CA GLU A 148 -17.98 -28.65 25.35
C GLU A 148 -19.33 -29.37 25.49
N LEU A 149 -20.33 -28.97 24.71
CA LEU A 149 -21.63 -29.64 24.67
C LEU A 149 -21.48 -31.11 24.24
N SER A 150 -20.57 -31.42 23.32
CA SER A 150 -20.35 -32.80 22.87
C SER A 150 -19.84 -33.72 23.98
N GLU A 151 -19.05 -33.20 24.91
CA GLU A 151 -18.57 -33.92 26.09
C GLU A 151 -19.68 -34.02 27.16
N ALA A 152 -20.30 -32.89 27.51
CA ALA A 152 -21.37 -32.83 28.51
C ALA A 152 -22.56 -33.72 28.13
N LEU A 153 -22.82 -33.87 26.82
CA LEU A 153 -23.86 -34.76 26.32
C LEU A 153 -23.73 -36.17 26.87
N LEU A 154 -22.52 -36.69 27.07
CA LEU A 154 -22.30 -38.06 27.54
C LEU A 154 -22.94 -38.34 28.91
N ASP A 155 -23.07 -37.30 29.74
CA ASP A 155 -23.62 -37.39 31.10
C ASP A 155 -25.12 -37.04 31.17
N PHE A 156 -25.72 -36.54 30.10
CA PHE A 156 -27.14 -36.15 30.09
C PHE A 156 -28.07 -37.37 30.04
N GLU A 157 -29.13 -37.33 30.85
CA GLU A 157 -30.14 -38.38 30.93
C GLU A 157 -31.40 -38.02 30.14
N THR A 158 -31.69 -36.73 29.99
CA THR A 158 -32.92 -36.22 29.37
C THR A 158 -32.66 -35.04 28.42
N ILE A 159 -33.62 -34.76 27.55
CA ILE A 159 -33.58 -33.57 26.70
C ILE A 159 -33.61 -32.25 27.50
N THR A 160 -34.15 -32.28 28.73
CA THR A 160 -34.22 -31.12 29.61
C THR A 160 -32.83 -30.68 30.07
N ASP A 161 -31.89 -31.61 30.25
CA ASP A 161 -30.50 -31.30 30.61
C ASP A 161 -29.82 -30.42 29.55
N VAL A 162 -30.10 -30.69 28.27
CA VAL A 162 -29.62 -29.90 27.13
C VAL A 162 -30.20 -28.49 27.15
N ALA A 163 -31.49 -28.35 27.44
CA ALA A 163 -32.15 -27.05 27.52
C ALA A 163 -31.57 -26.20 28.66
N VAL A 164 -31.30 -26.81 29.81
CA VAL A 164 -30.67 -26.14 30.96
C VAL A 164 -29.24 -25.73 30.62
N TRP A 165 -28.47 -26.60 29.98
CA TRP A 165 -27.09 -26.30 29.56
C TRP A 165 -27.04 -25.14 28.56
N LEU A 166 -27.92 -25.13 27.56
CA LEU A 166 -27.99 -24.04 26.57
C LEU A 166 -28.31 -22.71 27.25
N ALA A 167 -29.22 -22.70 28.23
CA ALA A 167 -29.59 -21.49 28.96
C ALA A 167 -28.43 -20.93 29.81
N SER A 168 -27.54 -21.78 30.33
CA SER A 168 -26.38 -21.32 31.10
C SER A 168 -25.20 -20.83 30.24
N HIS A 169 -25.16 -21.19 28.95
CA HIS A 169 -24.07 -20.82 28.03
C HIS A 169 -24.49 -19.77 26.97
N GLN A 170 -25.69 -19.21 27.10
CA GLN A 170 -26.22 -18.12 26.26
C GLN A 170 -26.23 -16.75 26.98
N GLN A 171 -25.55 -16.61 28.12
CA GLN A 171 -25.35 -15.34 28.84
C GLN A 171 -24.07 -14.61 28.44
#